data_AF-A0AA41S927-F1
#
_entry.id   AF-A0AA41S927-F1
#
_cell.length_a   1.000
_cell.length_b   1.000
_cell.length_c   1.000
_cell.angle_alpha   90.00
_cell.angle_beta   90.00
_cell.angle_gamma   90.00
#
_symmetry.space_group_name_H-M   'P 1'
#
loop_
_entity.id
_entity.type
_entity.pdbx_description
1 polymer ?
#
loop_
_entity_poly.entity_id
_entity_poly.type
_entity_poly.pdbx_seq_one_letter_code
_entity_poly.pdbx_strand_id
1 'polypeptide(L)' 'MFYGAVVWDPWLIVSQIICLQCLYYLTLGILMSILVGTRVSRISLVYFFDYSTLTTSTVTGWCVIVAFLLTSLAG' A
#
# COMPACT_ATOMS: atom_id res chain seq x y z
N MET A 1 -20.09 14.55 18.61
CA MET A 1 -19.72 13.12 18.59
C MET A 1 -21.01 12.34 18.75
N PHE A 2 -21.44 11.58 17.73
CA PHE A 2 -22.74 10.89 17.72
C PHE A 2 -22.82 9.75 18.76
N TYR A 3 -21.67 9.26 19.22
CA TYR A 3 -21.47 8.50 20.44
C TYR A 3 -20.43 9.24 21.30
N GLY A 4 -20.65 9.34 22.61
CA GLY A 4 -19.73 10.01 23.54
C GLY A 4 -18.29 9.51 23.39
N ALA A 5 -17.30 10.35 23.71
CA ALA A 5 -15.90 10.22 23.31
C ALA A 5 -15.15 8.93 23.72
N VAL A 6 -15.80 8.02 24.45
CA VAL A 6 -15.21 6.81 25.03
C VAL A 6 -16.13 5.58 24.87
N VAL A 7 -17.23 5.71 24.13
CA VAL A 7 -18.10 4.56 23.84
C VAL A 7 -17.58 3.84 22.60
N TRP A 8 -17.54 2.52 22.68
CA TRP A 8 -17.21 1.68 21.54
C TRP A 8 -18.19 1.94 20.39
N ASP A 9 -17.68 2.51 19.30
CA ASP A 9 -18.44 2.80 18.08
C ASP A 9 -17.88 1.94 16.94
N PRO A 10 -18.52 0.79 16.62
CA PRO A 10 -18.02 -0.13 15.61
C PRO A 10 -18.00 0.50 14.21
N TRP A 11 -18.90 1.44 13.94
CA TRP A 11 -18.98 2.07 12.63
C TRP A 11 -17.78 2.99 12.40
N LEU A 12 -17.42 3.79 13.40
CA LEU A 12 -16.23 4.62 13.33
C LEU A 12 -14.95 3.79 13.21
N ILE A 13 -14.82 2.70 13.97
CA ILE A 13 -13.65 1.80 13.87
C ILE A 13 -13.53 1.21 12.46
N VAL A 14 -14.64 0.69 11.90
CA VAL A 14 -14.64 0.14 10.53
C VAL A 14 -14.27 1.22 9.51
N SER A 15 -14.82 2.43 9.66
CA SER A 15 -14.49 3.55 8.75
C SER A 15 -13.01 3.94 8.80
N GLN A 16 -12.40 3.89 10.00
CA GLN A 16 -10.98 4.18 10.19
C GLN A 16 -10.10 3.10 9.54
N ILE A 17 -10.44 1.82 9.72
CA ILE A 17 -9.73 0.71 9.07
C ILE A 17 -9.80 0.85 7.55
N ILE A 18 -10.99 1.10 6.99
CA ILE A 18 -11.15 1.30 5.55
C ILE A 18 -10.31 2.49 5.07
N CYS A 19 -10.35 3.62 5.80
CA CYS A 19 -9.59 4.81 5.47
C CYS A 19 -8.09 4.54 5.42
N LEU A 20 -7.53 3.88 6.43
CA LEU A 20 -6.11 3.53 6.48
C LEU A 20 -5.73 2.56 5.36
N GLN A 21 -6.56 1.54 5.09
CA GLN A 21 -6.31 0.60 3.99
C GLN A 21 -6.32 1.32 2.63
N CYS A 22 -7.27 2.23 2.39
CA CYS A 22 -7.30 3.03 1.18
C CYS A 22 -6.05 3.91 1.04
N LEU A 23 -5.63 4.57 2.12
CA LEU A 23 -4.43 5.42 2.12
C LEU A 23 -3.18 4.59 1.82
N TYR A 24 -3.05 3.42 2.44
CA TYR A 24 -1.95 2.48 2.20
C TYR A 24 -1.88 2.06 0.73
N TYR A 25 -2.99 1.55 0.15
CA TYR A 25 -2.98 1.07 -1.24
C TYR A 25 -2.83 2.19 -2.27
N LEU A 26 -3.35 3.38 -2.01
CA LEU A 26 -3.14 4.55 -2.87
C LEU A 26 -1.66 4.96 -2.86
N THR A 27 -1.05 5.03 -1.68
CA THR A 27 0.37 5.39 -1.54
C THR A 27 1.27 4.34 -2.18
N LEU A 28 0.99 3.05 -1.94
CA LEU A 28 1.69 1.95 -2.59
C LEU A 28 1.55 2.02 -4.11
N GLY A 29 0.35 2.32 -4.61
CA GLY A 29 0.12 2.44 -6.05
C GLY A 29 0.91 3.58 -6.69
N ILE A 30 0.95 4.75 -6.05
CA ILE A 30 1.76 5.89 -6.52
C ILE A 30 3.25 5.51 -6.55
N LEU A 31 3.76 4.91 -5.47
CA LEU A 31 5.17 4.50 -5.38
C LEU A 31 5.51 3.41 -6.41
N MET A 32 4.63 2.43 -6.64
CA MET A 32 4.79 1.43 -7.69
C MET A 32 4.79 2.06 -9.09
N SER A 33 3.91 3.03 -9.35
CA SER A 33 3.91 3.76 -10.63
C SER A 33 5.22 4.49 -10.89
N ILE A 34 5.83 5.10 -9.87
CA ILE A 34 7.10 5.83 -9.99
C ILE A 34 8.28 4.86 -10.13
N LEU A 35 8.38 3.88 -9.23
CA LEU A 35 9.56 3.01 -9.10
C LEU A 35 9.56 1.84 -10.09
N VAL A 36 8.40 1.20 -10.28
CA VAL A 36 8.26 0.01 -11.14
C VAL A 36 7.76 0.40 -12.53
N GLY A 37 6.85 1.38 -12.65
CA GLY A 37 6.33 1.85 -13.94
C GLY A 37 7.37 2.40 -14.91
N THR A 38 8.49 2.90 -14.39
CA THR A 38 9.64 3.33 -15.20
C THR A 38 10.49 2.18 -15.73
N ARG A 39 10.28 0.95 -15.21
CA ARG A 39 11.06 -0.25 -15.56
C ARG A 39 10.29 -1.25 -16.41
N VAL A 40 8.96 -1.26 -16.33
CA VAL A 40 8.11 -2.24 -17.00
C VAL A 40 7.13 -1.58 -17.95
N SER A 41 6.84 -2.22 -19.08
CA SER A 41 5.92 -1.69 -20.09
C SER A 41 4.46 -1.70 -19.64
N ARG A 42 4.10 -2.57 -18.68
CA ARG A 42 2.75 -2.66 -18.09
C ARG A 42 2.84 -2.97 -16.60
N ILE A 43 2.19 -2.15 -15.79
CA ILE A 43 1.98 -2.45 -14.37
C ILE A 43 0.75 -3.36 -14.26
N SER A 44 0.91 -4.46 -13.53
CA SER A 44 -0.16 -5.42 -13.22
C SER A 44 -0.37 -5.52 -11.71
N LEU A 45 -1.53 -6.02 -11.29
CA LEU A 45 -1.85 -6.30 -9.87
C LEU A 45 -0.88 -7.30 -9.21
N VAL A 46 -0.13 -8.08 -10.01
CA VAL A 46 0.87 -9.03 -9.52
C VAL A 46 1.90 -8.34 -8.61
N TYR A 47 2.30 -7.10 -8.93
CA TYR A 47 3.25 -6.33 -8.09
C TYR A 47 2.67 -5.91 -6.73
N PHE A 48 1.35 -5.97 -6.54
CA PHE A 48 0.69 -5.65 -5.27
C PHE A 48 0.48 -6.88 -4.40
N PHE A 49 0.14 -8.02 -5.01
CA PHE A 49 -0.41 -9.16 -4.29
C PHE A 49 0.40 -10.44 -4.39
N ASP A 50 1.37 -10.52 -5.31
CA ASP A 50 2.20 -11.71 -5.47
C ASP A 50 3.59 -11.51 -4.84
N TYR A 51 3.90 -12.34 -3.84
CA TYR A 51 5.18 -12.35 -3.16
C TYR A 51 6.35 -12.68 -4.09
N SER A 52 6.10 -13.38 -5.21
CA SER A 52 7.14 -13.74 -6.18
C SER A 52 7.85 -12.52 -6.78
N THR A 53 7.19 -11.35 -6.74
CA THR A 53 7.74 -10.07 -7.19
C THR A 53 8.74 -9.46 -6.21
N LEU A 54 8.73 -9.87 -4.94
CA LEU A 54 9.67 -9.43 -3.90
C LEU A 54 10.97 -10.25 -3.98
N THR A 55 11.77 -9.97 -5.00
CA THR A 55 13.06 -10.64 -5.22
C THR A 55 14.23 -9.67 -5.13
N THR A 56 15.32 -10.10 -4.52
CA THR A 56 16.59 -9.33 -4.46
C THR A 56 17.48 -9.59 -5.67
N SER A 57 17.10 -10.52 -6.55
CA SER A 57 17.87 -10.92 -7.73
C SER A 57 17.71 -9.96 -8.91
N THR A 58 16.70 -9.08 -8.88
CA THR A 58 16.41 -8.15 -9.97
C THR A 58 16.24 -6.72 -9.46
N VAL A 59 16.60 -5.74 -10.30
CA VAL A 59 16.42 -4.31 -9.97
C VAL A 59 14.94 -3.97 -9.80
N THR A 60 14.06 -4.58 -10.59
CA THR A 60 12.60 -4.42 -10.46
C THR A 60 12.11 -4.95 -9.11
N GLY A 61 12.57 -6.12 -8.66
CA GLY A 61 12.21 -6.65 -7.35
C GLY A 61 12.70 -5.76 -6.20
N TRP A 62 13.91 -5.20 -6.31
CA TRP A 62 14.37 -4.16 -5.37
C TRP A 62 13.46 -2.92 -5.36
N CYS A 63 13.01 -2.45 -6.52
CA CYS A 63 12.05 -1.34 -6.59
C CYS A 63 10.72 -1.66 -5.90
N VAL A 64 10.22 -2.89 -6.05
CA VAL A 64 9.01 -3.37 -5.36
C VAL A 64 9.25 -3.36 -3.83
N ILE A 65 10.37 -3.91 -3.36
CA ILE A 65 10.72 -3.93 -1.93
C ILE A 65 10.79 -2.49 -1.36
N VAL A 66 11.49 -1.59 -2.05
CA VAL A 66 11.60 -0.18 -1.64
C VAL A 66 10.23 0.50 -1.62
N ALA A 67 9.36 0.22 -2.59
CA ALA A 67 8.00 0.77 -2.59
C ALA A 67 7.22 0.34 -1.33
N PHE A 68 7.24 -0.94 -0.96
CA PHE A 68 6.61 -1.42 0.27
C PHE A 68 7.20 -0.78 1.53
N LEU A 69 8.52 -0.64 1.62
CA LEU A 69 9.17 0.01 2.75
C LEU A 69 8.79 1.49 2.86
N LEU A 70 8.79 2.23 1.76
CA LEU A 70 8.38 3.64 1.74
C LEU A 70 6.90 3.81 2.08
N THR A 71 6.02 2.92 1.59
CA THR A 71 4.59 2.94 1.97
C THR A 71 4.40 2.73 3.47
N SER A 72 5.18 1.84 4.10
CA SER A 72 5.09 1.59 5.55
C SER A 72 5.47 2.80 6.42
N LEU A 73 6.17 3.79 5.87
CA LEU A 73 6.46 5.05 6.56
C LEU A 73 5.34 6.09 6.41
N ALA A 74 4.49 5.92 5.39
CA ALA A 74 3.43 6.85 5.05
C ALA A 74 2.06 6.46 5.63
N GLY A 75 1.93 5.27 6.22
CA GLY A 75 0.70 4.74 6.83
C GLY A 75 0.97 3.94 8.08
#